data_AF-A0A841LB16-F1
#
_entry.id   AF-A0A841LB16-F1
#
_cell.length_a   1.000
_cell.length_b   1.000
_cell.length_c   1.000
_cell.angle_alpha   90.00
_cell.angle_beta   90.00
_cell.angle_gamma   90.00
#
_symmetry.space_group_name_H-M   'P 1'
#
loop_
_entity.id
_entity.type
_entity.pdbx_description
1 polymer ?
#
loop_
_entity_poly.entity_id
_entity_poly.type
_entity_poly.pdbx_seq_one_letter_code
_entity_poly.pdbx_strand_id
1 'polypeptide(L)'
;MNKRIIVRILMWWLLLFPTLLMGQVPSKLTILFRYEQQLNLTKEQIADLKTQVMRLDSLKTVSNPDTNKFIKEQLVGILNPRQYQEWGQIVRMAEASYWTKLNWQLLKESGLVQNTDSAKLYLQNFRYEINKASALERAVKSKPEYAGLIRDSILTIRPLILLKLDAYRNRLPKWSPFVNVFMFRKELDLRDDQIDSLISQFNKVQIIKLFNKVSHQYDNAYFKKTEFERILNILGIEKIERYLFVKAQNQVMDKSKADWQSLQKYGLSKGLDSVKVFKEIQEYELKLLIAQERLALNNTQKNVFDKKDIEDNRPRILKDLEQAIATKNMSEKF
;
A
#
# COMPACT_ATOMS: atom_id res chain seq x y z
N MET A 1 -15.43 -27.04 -22.12
CA MET A 1 -15.66 -26.42 -20.79
C MET A 1 -16.66 -27.29 -20.03
N ASN A 2 -16.26 -27.90 -18.91
CA ASN A 2 -17.05 -28.96 -18.27
C ASN A 2 -18.25 -28.36 -17.50
N LYS A 3 -19.46 -28.47 -18.06
CA LYS A 3 -20.71 -27.92 -17.49
C LYS A 3 -20.93 -28.32 -16.01
N ARG A 4 -20.35 -29.43 -15.57
CA ARG A 4 -20.41 -29.92 -14.18
C ARG A 4 -19.71 -29.02 -13.14
N ILE A 5 -18.68 -28.25 -13.52
CA ILE A 5 -17.99 -27.34 -12.59
C ILE A 5 -18.80 -26.05 -12.39
N ILE A 6 -19.42 -25.54 -13.46
CA ILE A 6 -20.28 -24.36 -13.42
C ILE A 6 -21.55 -24.66 -12.62
N VAL A 7 -22.11 -25.86 -12.77
CA VAL A 7 -23.28 -26.31 -11.97
C VAL A 7 -22.94 -26.48 -10.49
N ARG A 8 -21.72 -26.91 -10.12
CA ARG A 8 -21.30 -26.95 -8.71
C ARG A 8 -21.10 -25.56 -8.10
N ILE A 9 -20.57 -24.60 -8.87
CA ILE A 9 -20.46 -23.21 -8.43
C ILE A 9 -21.84 -22.54 -8.34
N LEU A 10 -22.77 -22.88 -9.24
CA LEU A 10 -24.17 -22.42 -9.20
C LEU A 10 -25.02 -23.10 -8.12
N MET A 11 -24.73 -24.35 -7.74
CA MET A 11 -25.39 -25.01 -6.60
C MET A 11 -25.00 -24.37 -5.27
N TRP A 12 -23.75 -23.89 -5.13
CA TRP A 12 -23.38 -23.04 -4.00
C TRP A 12 -24.12 -21.70 -4.04
N TRP A 13 -24.40 -21.14 -5.24
CA TRP A 13 -25.19 -19.90 -5.39
C TRP A 13 -26.64 -20.02 -4.91
N LEU A 14 -27.31 -21.15 -5.11
CA LEU A 14 -28.73 -21.33 -4.73
C LEU A 14 -28.93 -21.69 -3.24
N LEU A 15 -27.90 -22.19 -2.56
CA LEU A 15 -27.94 -22.43 -1.11
C LEU A 15 -27.60 -21.19 -0.27
N LEU A 16 -27.19 -20.08 -0.90
CA LEU A 16 -26.65 -18.90 -0.21
C LEU A 16 -27.57 -17.67 -0.17
N PHE A 17 -28.81 -17.79 -0.62
CA PHE A 17 -29.82 -16.75 -0.42
C PHE A 17 -31.19 -17.33 -0.01
N PRO A 18 -31.43 -17.45 1.31
CA PRO A 18 -32.75 -17.24 1.87
C PRO A 18 -32.66 -16.06 2.84
N THR A 19 -32.48 -14.85 2.32
CA THR A 19 -32.72 -13.63 3.10
C THR A 19 -33.53 -12.65 2.27
N LEU A 20 -34.75 -13.07 1.96
CA LEU A 20 -35.85 -12.17 1.61
C LEU A 20 -37.19 -12.90 1.77
N LEU A 21 -37.33 -13.68 2.85
CA LEU A 21 -38.62 -14.15 3.34
C LEU A 21 -38.59 -14.08 4.87
N MET A 22 -39.29 -13.07 5.39
CA MET A 22 -39.87 -12.91 6.74
C MET A 22 -39.08 -13.35 7.99
N GLY A 23 -38.87 -12.39 8.91
CA GLY A 23 -38.71 -12.62 10.35
C GLY A 23 -37.27 -12.75 10.88
N GLN A 24 -36.77 -11.68 11.49
CA GLN A 24 -35.53 -11.55 12.29
C GLN A 24 -34.24 -12.11 11.66
N VAL A 25 -33.26 -11.21 11.41
CA VAL A 25 -31.90 -11.62 11.04
C VAL A 25 -31.35 -12.57 12.12
N PRO A 26 -31.02 -13.83 11.80
CA PRO A 26 -30.50 -14.78 12.77
C PRO A 26 -29.26 -14.18 13.45
N SER A 27 -29.15 -14.29 14.77
CA SER A 27 -27.96 -13.82 15.48
C SER A 27 -26.71 -14.51 14.91
N LYS A 28 -25.55 -13.84 14.89
CA LYS A 28 -24.31 -14.44 14.37
C LYS A 28 -23.92 -15.77 15.06
N LEU A 29 -24.44 -16.02 16.26
CA LEU A 29 -24.35 -17.30 16.96
C LEU A 29 -25.21 -18.39 16.30
N THR A 30 -26.44 -18.08 15.92
CA THR A 30 -27.33 -19.05 15.25
C THR A 30 -26.85 -19.48 13.86
N ILE A 31 -26.00 -18.67 13.22
CA ILE A 31 -25.31 -19.07 11.98
C ILE A 31 -24.41 -20.29 12.23
N LEU A 32 -23.76 -20.43 13.39
CA LEU A 32 -22.85 -21.54 13.67
C LEU A 32 -23.52 -22.91 13.61
N PHE A 33 -24.78 -23.01 14.05
CA PHE A 33 -25.53 -24.26 13.98
C PHE A 33 -25.78 -24.70 12.53
N ARG A 34 -25.92 -23.76 11.59
CA ARG A 34 -26.06 -24.09 10.16
C ARG A 34 -24.78 -24.64 9.55
N TYR A 35 -23.63 -24.37 10.18
CA TYR A 35 -22.30 -24.76 9.70
C TYR A 35 -21.59 -25.71 10.66
N GLU A 36 -22.33 -26.39 11.53
CA GLU A 36 -21.81 -27.31 12.55
C GLU A 36 -20.85 -28.35 11.96
N GLN A 37 -21.28 -29.04 10.90
CA GLN A 37 -20.49 -30.06 10.22
C GLN A 37 -19.25 -29.47 9.53
N GLN A 38 -19.40 -28.29 8.90
CA GLN A 38 -18.29 -27.64 8.20
C GLN A 38 -17.21 -27.16 9.18
N LEU A 39 -17.61 -26.66 10.35
CA LEU A 39 -16.72 -26.19 11.40
C LEU A 39 -16.26 -27.31 12.34
N ASN A 40 -16.75 -28.53 12.13
CA ASN A 40 -16.43 -29.71 12.93
C ASN A 40 -16.62 -29.44 14.44
N LEU A 41 -17.75 -28.85 14.82
CA LEU A 41 -18.05 -28.49 16.20
C LEU A 41 -18.25 -29.75 17.06
N THR A 42 -17.70 -29.75 18.27
CA THR A 42 -17.94 -30.84 19.22
C THR A 42 -19.32 -30.72 19.86
N LYS A 43 -19.83 -31.82 20.42
CA LYS A 43 -21.10 -31.81 21.17
C LYS A 43 -21.09 -30.83 22.34
N GLU A 44 -19.95 -30.71 23.03
CA GLU A 44 -19.73 -29.74 24.11
C GLU A 44 -19.81 -28.30 23.59
N GLN A 45 -19.11 -27.99 22.49
CA GLN A 45 -19.16 -26.67 21.86
C GLN A 45 -20.59 -26.30 21.43
N ILE A 46 -21.36 -27.25 20.90
CA ILE A 46 -22.76 -27.04 20.51
C ILE A 46 -23.63 -26.74 21.74
N ALA A 47 -23.43 -27.46 22.85
CA ALA A 47 -24.15 -27.21 24.10
C ALA A 47 -23.82 -25.82 24.66
N ASP A 48 -22.55 -25.43 24.67
CA ASP A 48 -22.11 -24.10 25.10
C ASP A 48 -22.70 -23.00 24.22
N LEU A 49 -22.71 -23.17 22.89
CA LEU A 49 -23.33 -22.22 21.96
C LEU A 49 -24.82 -22.03 22.25
N LYS A 50 -25.56 -23.12 22.55
CA LYS A 50 -26.99 -23.03 22.90
C LYS A 50 -27.19 -22.22 24.19
N THR A 51 -26.38 -22.48 25.20
CA THR A 51 -26.39 -21.74 26.47
C THR A 51 -26.15 -20.24 26.25
N GLN A 52 -25.16 -19.88 25.41
CA GLN A 52 -24.86 -18.48 25.14
C GLN A 52 -25.93 -17.78 24.27
N VAL A 53 -26.62 -18.50 23.38
CA VAL A 53 -27.77 -17.96 22.64
C VAL A 53 -28.90 -17.61 23.62
N MET A 54 -29.26 -18.52 24.53
CA MET A 54 -30.27 -18.27 25.55
C MET A 54 -29.92 -17.07 26.44
N ARG A 55 -28.63 -16.96 26.82
CA ARG A 55 -28.13 -15.81 27.60
C ARG A 55 -28.18 -14.49 26.83
N LEU A 56 -27.89 -14.50 25.54
CA LEU A 56 -28.00 -13.28 24.72
C LEU A 56 -29.44 -12.81 24.62
N ASP A 57 -30.38 -13.73 24.44
CA ASP A 57 -31.80 -13.40 24.31
C ASP A 57 -32.36 -12.85 25.63
N SER A 58 -31.95 -13.40 26.79
CA SER A 58 -32.30 -12.84 28.09
C SER A 58 -31.65 -11.48 28.36
N LEU A 59 -30.42 -11.23 27.88
CA LEU A 59 -29.79 -9.92 28.03
C LEU A 59 -30.48 -8.84 27.20
N LYS A 60 -31.02 -9.17 26.02
CA LYS A 60 -31.76 -8.24 25.16
C LYS A 60 -33.12 -7.84 25.73
N THR A 61 -33.73 -8.69 26.56
CA THR A 61 -35.01 -8.36 27.21
C THR A 61 -34.82 -7.45 28.42
N VAL A 62 -33.66 -7.52 29.08
CA VAL A 62 -33.35 -6.76 30.30
C VAL A 62 -32.54 -5.48 30.02
N SER A 63 -31.76 -5.46 28.94
CA SER A 63 -30.86 -4.36 28.60
C SER A 63 -30.69 -4.22 27.08
N ASN A 64 -30.00 -3.18 26.61
CA ASN A 64 -29.57 -3.06 25.22
C ASN A 64 -28.06 -3.36 25.11
N PRO A 65 -27.63 -4.63 25.24
CA PRO A 65 -26.22 -4.97 25.24
C PRO A 65 -25.63 -4.77 23.84
N ASP A 66 -24.33 -4.44 23.77
CA ASP A 66 -23.58 -4.56 22.54
C ASP A 66 -23.50 -6.05 22.13
N THR A 67 -24.49 -6.45 21.35
CA THR A 67 -24.70 -7.82 20.89
C THR A 67 -23.49 -8.32 20.10
N ASN A 68 -22.82 -7.44 19.33
CA ASN A 68 -21.63 -7.83 18.58
C ASN A 68 -20.44 -8.10 19.50
N LYS A 69 -20.24 -7.25 20.52
CA LYS A 69 -19.18 -7.47 21.51
C LYS A 69 -19.41 -8.77 22.29
N PHE A 70 -20.63 -8.99 22.79
CA PHE A 70 -20.99 -10.21 23.52
C PHE A 70 -20.72 -11.46 22.69
N ILE A 71 -21.26 -11.54 21.47
CA ILE A 71 -21.08 -12.70 20.60
C ILE A 71 -19.60 -13.00 20.38
N LYS A 72 -18.80 -11.97 20.08
CA LYS A 72 -17.37 -12.17 19.83
C LYS A 72 -16.62 -12.65 21.08
N GLU A 73 -17.00 -12.20 22.28
CA GLU A 73 -16.37 -12.63 23.55
C GLU A 73 -16.63 -14.10 23.82
N GLN A 74 -17.89 -14.53 23.68
CA GLN A 74 -18.26 -15.93 23.91
C GLN A 74 -17.61 -16.87 22.89
N LEU A 75 -17.56 -16.47 21.61
CA LEU A 75 -16.99 -17.33 20.57
C LEU A 75 -15.50 -17.58 20.68
N VAL A 76 -14.73 -16.69 21.34
CA VAL A 76 -13.30 -16.93 21.59
C VAL A 76 -13.10 -18.03 22.63
N GLY A 77 -14.00 -18.16 23.61
CA GLY A 77 -13.94 -19.22 24.62
C GLY A 77 -14.42 -20.57 24.11
N ILE A 78 -15.34 -20.58 23.14
CA ILE A 78 -15.98 -21.81 22.65
C ILE A 78 -15.25 -22.40 21.45
N LEU A 79 -14.87 -21.56 20.48
CA LEU A 79 -14.25 -22.02 19.23
C LEU A 79 -12.73 -22.03 19.36
N ASN A 80 -12.09 -23.06 18.82
CA ASN A 80 -10.64 -23.04 18.66
C ASN A 80 -10.23 -22.00 17.58
N PRO A 81 -8.94 -21.60 17.51
CA PRO A 81 -8.50 -20.55 16.59
C PRO A 81 -8.83 -20.81 15.11
N ARG A 82 -8.77 -22.07 14.67
CA ARG A 82 -9.10 -22.46 13.30
C ARG A 82 -10.60 -22.33 13.03
N GLN A 83 -11.43 -22.88 13.92
CA GLN A 83 -12.89 -22.78 13.82
C GLN A 83 -13.37 -21.33 13.84
N TYR A 84 -12.79 -20.50 14.71
CA TYR A 84 -13.10 -19.08 14.78
C TYR A 84 -12.74 -18.35 13.47
N GLN A 85 -11.61 -18.69 12.86
CA GLN A 85 -11.21 -18.14 11.56
C GLN A 85 -12.19 -18.56 10.44
N GLU A 86 -12.54 -19.84 10.37
CA GLU A 86 -13.48 -20.40 9.39
C GLU A 86 -14.88 -19.79 9.55
N TRP A 87 -15.38 -19.66 10.78
CA TRP A 87 -16.62 -18.92 11.06
C TRP A 87 -16.54 -17.46 10.60
N GLY A 88 -15.41 -16.79 10.87
CA GLY A 88 -15.17 -15.42 10.42
C GLY A 88 -15.25 -15.28 8.90
N GLN A 89 -14.77 -16.27 8.14
CA GLN A 89 -14.90 -16.33 6.69
C GLN A 89 -16.37 -16.51 6.26
N ILE A 90 -17.10 -17.42 6.91
CA ILE A 90 -18.53 -17.70 6.62
C ILE A 90 -19.38 -16.44 6.80
N VAL A 91 -19.30 -15.78 7.96
CA VAL A 91 -20.14 -14.61 8.26
C VAL A 91 -19.77 -13.37 7.43
N ARG A 92 -18.57 -13.35 6.85
CA ARG A 92 -18.08 -12.27 5.96
C ARG A 92 -18.16 -12.60 4.48
N MET A 93 -18.71 -13.76 4.10
CA MET A 93 -18.67 -14.22 2.72
C MET A 93 -19.44 -13.30 1.75
N ALA A 94 -20.58 -12.75 2.18
CA ALA A 94 -21.35 -11.80 1.38
C ALA A 94 -20.55 -10.50 1.11
N GLU A 95 -19.90 -9.96 2.15
CA GLU A 95 -19.03 -8.79 2.05
C GLU A 95 -17.83 -9.07 1.13
N ALA A 96 -17.16 -10.21 1.30
CA ALA A 96 -16.05 -10.62 0.43
C ALA A 96 -16.49 -10.76 -1.03
N SER A 97 -17.68 -11.33 -1.28
CA SER A 97 -18.25 -11.46 -2.63
C SER A 97 -18.52 -10.11 -3.28
N TYR A 98 -19.06 -9.16 -2.51
CA TYR A 98 -19.29 -7.79 -2.98
C TYR A 98 -17.98 -7.12 -3.40
N TRP A 99 -16.96 -7.11 -2.53
CA TRP A 99 -15.67 -6.50 -2.83
C TRP A 99 -14.94 -7.19 -3.98
N THR A 100 -15.07 -8.52 -4.09
CA THR A 100 -14.51 -9.28 -5.21
C THR A 100 -15.09 -8.81 -6.53
N LYS A 101 -16.42 -8.65 -6.62
CA LYS A 101 -17.11 -8.15 -7.83
C LYS A 101 -16.65 -6.74 -8.18
N LEU A 102 -16.56 -5.85 -7.19
CA LEU A 102 -16.09 -4.48 -7.41
C LEU A 102 -14.64 -4.46 -7.92
N ASN A 103 -13.72 -5.16 -7.25
CA ASN A 103 -12.33 -5.26 -7.69
C ASN A 103 -12.24 -5.85 -9.11
N TRP A 104 -13.06 -6.86 -9.41
CA TRP A 104 -13.08 -7.49 -10.73
C TRP A 104 -13.52 -6.53 -11.83
N GLN A 105 -14.53 -5.70 -11.57
CA GLN A 105 -14.95 -4.65 -12.48
C GLN A 105 -13.82 -3.64 -12.73
N LEU A 106 -13.18 -3.17 -11.66
CA LEU A 106 -12.05 -2.23 -11.76
C LEU A 106 -10.86 -2.79 -12.55
N LEU A 107 -10.58 -4.09 -12.39
CA LEU A 107 -9.57 -4.79 -13.17
C LEU A 107 -9.89 -4.83 -14.67
N LYS A 108 -11.17 -4.99 -15.04
CA LYS A 108 -11.62 -4.93 -16.44
C LYS A 108 -11.50 -3.52 -17.00
N GLU A 109 -12.00 -2.52 -16.28
CA GLU A 109 -11.97 -1.12 -16.69
C GLU A 109 -10.54 -0.60 -16.88
N SER A 110 -9.58 -1.11 -16.09
CA SER A 110 -8.15 -0.78 -16.21
C SER A 110 -7.41 -1.58 -17.29
N GLY A 111 -8.07 -2.51 -17.98
CA GLY A 111 -7.45 -3.34 -19.02
C GLY A 111 -6.49 -4.42 -18.50
N LEU A 112 -6.40 -4.64 -17.18
CA LEU A 112 -5.41 -5.54 -16.58
C LEU A 112 -5.71 -7.05 -16.75
N VAL A 113 -6.86 -7.42 -17.31
CA VAL A 113 -7.35 -8.82 -17.38
C VAL A 113 -7.63 -9.33 -18.80
N GLN A 114 -7.09 -8.68 -19.84
CA GLN A 114 -7.45 -8.99 -21.24
C GLN A 114 -7.00 -10.38 -21.74
N ASN A 115 -5.95 -11.00 -21.17
CA ASN A 115 -5.36 -12.26 -21.68
C ASN A 115 -5.09 -13.33 -20.59
N THR A 116 -5.77 -13.29 -19.45
CA THR A 116 -5.50 -14.18 -18.31
C THR A 116 -6.66 -15.12 -18.01
N ASP A 117 -6.37 -16.29 -17.43
CA ASP A 117 -7.38 -17.18 -16.84
C ASP A 117 -8.24 -16.44 -15.81
N SER A 118 -9.38 -15.95 -16.29
CA SER A 118 -10.28 -15.07 -15.56
C SER A 118 -10.90 -15.75 -14.34
N ALA A 119 -11.08 -17.07 -14.39
CA ALA A 119 -11.62 -17.84 -13.26
C ALA A 119 -10.59 -17.95 -12.13
N LYS A 120 -9.33 -18.24 -12.47
CA LYS A 120 -8.24 -18.31 -11.49
C LYS A 120 -8.00 -16.97 -10.80
N LEU A 121 -7.95 -15.87 -11.55
CA LEU A 121 -7.78 -14.53 -10.98
C LEU A 121 -8.96 -14.11 -10.10
N TYR A 122 -10.18 -14.39 -10.54
CA TYR A 122 -11.37 -14.11 -9.76
C TYR A 122 -11.34 -14.87 -8.43
N LEU A 123 -10.96 -16.16 -8.45
CA LEU A 123 -10.84 -16.97 -7.24
C LEU A 123 -9.72 -16.45 -6.31
N GLN A 124 -8.58 -16.00 -6.84
CA GLN A 124 -7.52 -15.39 -6.05
C GLN A 124 -7.98 -14.10 -5.36
N ASN A 125 -8.70 -13.23 -6.08
CA ASN A 125 -9.29 -12.02 -5.53
C ASN A 125 -10.32 -12.36 -4.43
N PHE A 126 -11.19 -13.35 -4.66
CA PHE A 126 -12.15 -13.81 -3.66
C PHE A 126 -11.48 -14.32 -2.39
N ARG A 127 -10.46 -15.18 -2.53
CA ARG A 127 -9.67 -15.70 -1.40
C ARG A 127 -8.98 -14.57 -0.63
N TYR A 128 -8.49 -13.56 -1.33
CA TYR A 128 -7.91 -12.39 -0.69
C TYR A 128 -8.97 -11.61 0.11
N GLU A 129 -10.11 -11.29 -0.50
CA GLU A 129 -11.16 -10.47 0.14
C GLU A 129 -11.77 -11.17 1.37
N ILE A 130 -11.98 -12.49 1.31
CA ILE A 130 -12.50 -13.24 2.47
C ILE A 130 -11.47 -13.32 3.61
N ASN A 131 -10.18 -13.48 3.29
CA ASN A 131 -9.11 -13.48 4.29
C ASN A 131 -8.93 -12.09 4.90
N LYS A 132 -9.02 -11.03 4.10
CA LYS A 132 -8.98 -9.63 4.56
C LYS A 132 -10.11 -9.35 5.55
N ALA A 133 -11.35 -9.66 5.18
CA ALA A 133 -12.52 -9.40 6.03
C ALA A 133 -12.47 -10.18 7.35
N SER A 134 -12.05 -11.46 7.31
CA SER A 134 -11.83 -12.27 8.51
C SER A 134 -10.68 -11.74 9.39
N ALA A 135 -9.57 -11.29 8.80
CA ALA A 135 -8.47 -10.69 9.54
C ALA A 135 -8.85 -9.37 10.22
N LEU A 136 -9.59 -8.49 9.55
CA LEU A 136 -10.08 -7.23 10.13
C LEU A 136 -11.04 -7.48 11.30
N GLU A 137 -11.87 -8.52 11.23
CA GLU A 137 -12.76 -8.91 12.33
C GLU A 137 -11.98 -9.26 13.61
N ARG A 138 -10.78 -9.86 13.47
CA ARG A 138 -9.87 -10.13 14.59
C ARG A 138 -9.18 -8.86 15.10
N ALA A 139 -8.81 -7.94 14.20
CA ALA A 139 -8.07 -6.73 14.55
C ALA A 139 -8.83 -5.78 15.49
N VAL A 140 -10.15 -5.72 15.38
CA VAL A 140 -11.03 -4.87 16.21
C VAL A 140 -10.89 -5.17 17.72
N LYS A 141 -10.37 -6.34 18.11
CA LYS A 141 -10.14 -6.73 19.51
C LYS A 141 -8.70 -6.62 19.97
N SER A 142 -7.79 -6.33 19.06
CA SER A 142 -6.36 -6.32 19.35
C SER A 142 -5.93 -4.94 19.86
N LYS A 143 -4.94 -4.86 20.76
CA LYS A 143 -4.38 -3.56 21.17
C LYS A 143 -3.96 -2.77 19.91
N PRO A 144 -3.97 -1.42 19.92
CA PRO A 144 -3.67 -0.61 18.74
C PRO A 144 -2.39 -1.02 17.98
N GLU A 145 -1.37 -1.46 18.71
CA GLU A 145 -0.11 -2.02 18.18
C GLU A 145 -0.32 -3.24 17.26
N TYR A 146 -1.22 -4.15 17.60
CA TYR A 146 -1.54 -5.35 16.81
C TYR A 146 -2.48 -5.03 15.65
N ALA A 147 -3.35 -4.03 15.79
CA ALA A 147 -4.22 -3.58 14.70
C ALA A 147 -3.38 -3.06 13.50
N GLY A 148 -2.27 -2.38 13.78
CA GLY A 148 -1.29 -1.99 12.78
C GLY A 148 -0.66 -3.19 12.07
N LEU A 149 -0.18 -4.18 12.83
CA LEU A 149 0.42 -5.41 12.29
C LEU A 149 -0.56 -6.22 11.42
N ILE A 150 -1.84 -6.30 11.83
CA ILE A 150 -2.85 -7.00 11.03
C ILE A 150 -3.10 -6.27 9.71
N ARG A 151 -3.19 -4.93 9.71
CA ARG A 151 -3.29 -4.16 8.46
C ARG A 151 -2.08 -4.36 7.56
N ASP A 152 -0.87 -4.34 8.13
CA ASP A 152 0.37 -4.59 7.39
C ASP A 152 0.36 -6.01 6.79
N SER A 153 -0.08 -7.02 7.54
CA SER A 153 -0.20 -8.42 7.05
C SER A 153 -1.24 -8.61 5.94
N ILE A 154 -2.30 -7.79 5.91
CA ILE A 154 -3.30 -7.85 4.83
C ILE A 154 -2.67 -7.38 3.52
N LEU A 155 -1.78 -6.40 3.56
CA LEU A 155 -1.08 -5.92 2.38
C LEU A 155 -0.16 -7.00 1.80
N THR A 156 0.53 -7.76 2.65
CA THR A 156 1.52 -8.76 2.21
C THR A 156 0.91 -9.95 1.46
N ILE A 157 -0.34 -10.30 1.78
CA ILE A 157 -1.10 -11.36 1.09
C ILE A 157 -1.89 -10.87 -0.12
N ARG A 158 -1.79 -9.58 -0.47
CA ARG A 158 -2.55 -9.00 -1.57
C ARG A 158 -2.07 -9.54 -2.92
N PRO A 159 -2.96 -10.09 -3.76
CA PRO A 159 -2.59 -10.59 -5.07
C PRO A 159 -1.89 -9.53 -5.92
N LEU A 160 -0.85 -9.93 -6.67
CA LEU A 160 -0.06 -9.03 -7.50
C LEU A 160 -0.93 -8.20 -8.45
N ILE A 161 -1.96 -8.80 -9.04
CA ILE A 161 -2.87 -8.11 -9.95
C ILE A 161 -3.64 -6.95 -9.28
N LEU A 162 -4.00 -7.11 -8.00
CA LEU A 162 -4.65 -6.05 -7.22
C LEU A 162 -3.63 -4.99 -6.76
N LEU A 163 -2.39 -5.40 -6.46
CA LEU A 163 -1.32 -4.44 -6.20
C LEU A 163 -0.99 -3.59 -7.43
N LYS A 164 -0.98 -4.18 -8.63
CA LYS A 164 -0.85 -3.43 -9.88
C LYS A 164 -2.00 -2.43 -10.01
N LEU A 165 -3.26 -2.88 -9.85
CA LEU A 165 -4.43 -2.00 -9.88
C LEU A 165 -4.27 -0.81 -8.92
N ASP A 166 -3.83 -1.06 -7.68
CA ASP A 166 -3.60 -0.01 -6.70
C ASP A 166 -2.47 0.94 -7.13
N ALA A 167 -1.41 0.42 -7.74
CA ALA A 167 -0.33 1.24 -8.28
C ALA A 167 -0.86 2.17 -9.38
N TYR A 168 -1.60 1.66 -10.37
CA TYR A 168 -2.22 2.46 -11.43
C TYR A 168 -3.21 3.50 -10.89
N ARG A 169 -3.82 3.23 -9.74
CA ARG A 169 -4.76 4.13 -9.06
C ARG A 169 -4.11 5.01 -7.99
N ASN A 170 -2.79 5.04 -7.89
CA ASN A 170 -2.03 5.84 -6.92
C ASN A 170 -2.40 5.56 -5.45
N ARG A 171 -2.78 4.32 -5.13
CA ARG A 171 -3.15 3.87 -3.78
C ARG A 171 -1.99 3.25 -2.99
N LEU A 172 -0.87 3.00 -3.65
CA LEU A 172 0.35 2.51 -3.00
C LEU A 172 1.18 3.67 -2.41
N PRO A 173 1.97 3.41 -1.35
CA PRO A 173 2.76 4.43 -0.69
C PRO A 173 3.86 5.00 -1.60
N LYS A 174 3.77 6.30 -1.91
CA LYS A 174 4.72 7.03 -2.78
C LYS A 174 6.15 7.15 -2.21
N TRP A 175 6.32 6.92 -0.91
CA TRP A 175 7.62 6.87 -0.26
C TRP A 175 8.42 5.62 -0.64
N SER A 176 7.77 4.56 -1.14
CA SER A 176 8.48 3.38 -1.60
C SER A 176 9.21 3.68 -2.91
N PRO A 177 10.51 3.37 -3.04
CA PRO A 177 11.25 3.66 -4.26
C PRO A 177 10.72 2.85 -5.47
N PHE A 178 10.23 1.62 -5.27
CA PHE A 178 9.59 0.84 -6.34
C PHE A 178 8.33 1.52 -6.89
N VAL A 179 7.47 2.01 -5.98
CA VAL A 179 6.22 2.70 -6.34
C VAL A 179 6.56 4.04 -6.99
N ASN A 180 7.55 4.76 -6.46
CA ASN A 180 7.99 6.04 -7.02
C ASN A 180 8.47 5.86 -8.46
N VAL A 181 9.32 4.87 -8.73
CA VAL A 181 9.78 4.60 -10.10
C VAL A 181 8.63 4.14 -11.01
N PHE A 182 7.71 3.30 -10.52
CA PHE A 182 6.50 2.92 -11.26
C PHE A 182 5.64 4.14 -11.68
N MET A 183 5.62 5.22 -10.90
CA MET A 183 4.87 6.43 -11.27
C MET A 183 5.36 7.04 -12.58
N PHE A 184 6.65 6.89 -12.89
CA PHE A 184 7.29 7.37 -14.13
C PHE A 184 7.30 6.33 -15.25
N ARG A 185 6.44 5.29 -15.17
CA ARG A 185 6.44 4.17 -16.12
C ARG A 185 6.34 4.57 -17.59
N LYS A 186 5.65 5.67 -17.90
CA LYS A 186 5.47 6.15 -19.28
C LYS A 186 6.73 6.85 -19.77
N GLU A 187 7.32 7.69 -18.94
CA GLU A 187 8.54 8.47 -19.21
C GLU A 187 9.79 7.58 -19.30
N LEU A 188 9.74 6.42 -18.66
CA LEU A 188 10.80 5.40 -18.65
C LEU A 188 10.57 4.25 -19.64
N ASP A 189 9.46 4.30 -20.37
CA ASP A 189 9.02 3.23 -21.29
C ASP A 189 9.18 1.84 -20.64
N LEU A 190 8.54 1.68 -19.47
CA LEU A 190 8.63 0.42 -18.73
C LEU A 190 7.80 -0.64 -19.41
N ARG A 191 8.44 -1.78 -19.67
CA ARG A 191 7.77 -2.98 -20.16
C ARG A 191 6.93 -3.61 -19.05
N ASP A 192 5.94 -4.42 -19.43
CA ASP A 192 5.07 -5.11 -18.48
C ASP A 192 5.85 -6.02 -17.50
N ASP A 193 6.89 -6.71 -17.96
CA ASP A 193 7.75 -7.53 -17.08
C ASP A 193 8.49 -6.70 -16.03
N GLN A 194 8.90 -5.47 -16.39
CA GLN A 194 9.54 -4.54 -15.47
C GLN A 194 8.54 -3.99 -14.45
N ILE A 195 7.34 -3.63 -14.91
CA ILE A 195 6.23 -3.20 -14.04
C ILE A 195 5.90 -4.30 -13.03
N ASP A 196 5.74 -5.53 -13.50
CA ASP A 196 5.43 -6.69 -12.67
C ASP A 196 6.52 -6.93 -11.63
N SER A 197 7.78 -6.82 -12.06
CA SER A 197 8.93 -6.97 -11.18
C SER A 197 8.98 -5.87 -10.12
N LEU A 198 8.74 -4.61 -10.46
CA LEU A 198 8.70 -3.50 -9.50
C LEU A 198 7.63 -3.72 -8.42
N ILE A 199 6.40 -4.06 -8.83
CA ILE A 199 5.29 -4.29 -7.90
C ILE A 199 5.51 -5.56 -7.06
N SER A 200 6.09 -6.60 -7.65
CA SER A 200 6.43 -7.84 -6.94
C SER A 200 7.53 -7.61 -5.89
N GLN A 201 8.59 -6.89 -6.24
CA GLN A 201 9.66 -6.54 -5.30
C GLN A 201 9.16 -5.60 -4.20
N PHE A 202 8.29 -4.64 -4.53
CA PHE A 202 7.59 -3.84 -3.51
C PHE A 202 6.92 -4.75 -2.47
N ASN A 203 6.10 -5.72 -2.91
CA ASN A 203 5.41 -6.62 -1.98
C ASN A 203 6.39 -7.48 -1.15
N LYS A 204 7.45 -8.00 -1.79
CA LYS A 204 8.50 -8.77 -1.09
C LYS A 204 9.17 -7.95 0.01
N VAL A 205 9.48 -6.68 -0.27
CA VAL A 205 10.08 -5.81 0.76
C VAL A 205 9.08 -5.49 1.87
N GLN A 206 7.79 -5.31 1.58
CA GLN A 206 6.78 -5.16 2.64
C GLN A 206 6.68 -6.41 3.52
N ILE A 207 6.78 -7.61 2.94
CA ILE A 207 6.82 -8.88 3.70
C ILE A 207 8.02 -8.91 4.65
N ILE A 208 9.22 -8.59 4.15
CA ILE A 208 10.45 -8.62 4.96
C ILE A 208 10.41 -7.54 6.05
N LYS A 209 9.93 -6.33 5.73
CA LYS A 209 9.76 -5.24 6.70
C LYS A 209 8.79 -5.64 7.82
N LEU A 210 7.69 -6.31 7.49
CA LEU A 210 6.75 -6.84 8.49
C LEU A 210 7.40 -7.91 9.36
N PHE A 211 8.11 -8.88 8.77
CA PHE A 211 8.81 -9.93 9.52
C PHE A 211 9.83 -9.32 10.50
N ASN A 212 10.67 -8.39 10.03
CA ASN A 212 11.68 -7.73 10.86
C ASN A 212 11.07 -6.83 11.94
N LYS A 213 9.90 -6.23 11.69
CA LYS A 213 9.15 -5.47 12.71
C LYS A 213 8.65 -6.39 13.82
N VAL A 214 8.22 -7.61 13.49
CA VAL A 214 7.79 -8.62 14.46
C VAL A 214 8.97 -9.24 15.20
N SER A 215 10.13 -9.41 14.55
CA SER A 215 11.34 -9.99 15.16
C SER A 215 12.28 -8.96 15.81
N HIS A 216 11.93 -7.67 15.82
CA HIS A 216 12.77 -6.56 16.31
C HIS A 216 14.14 -6.43 15.62
N GLN A 217 14.27 -6.85 14.37
CA GLN A 217 15.51 -6.84 13.57
C GLN A 217 15.48 -5.82 12.42
N TYR A 218 14.87 -4.65 12.64
CA TYR A 218 14.70 -3.66 11.59
C TYR A 218 15.96 -2.78 11.42
N ASP A 219 16.71 -2.99 10.33
CA ASP A 219 17.80 -2.11 9.90
C ASP A 219 17.41 -1.34 8.63
N ASN A 220 17.14 -0.05 8.80
CA ASN A 220 16.73 0.84 7.72
C ASN A 220 17.80 1.03 6.64
N ALA A 221 19.08 1.03 7.01
CA ALA A 221 20.18 1.26 6.07
C ALA A 221 20.35 0.06 5.13
N TYR A 222 20.29 -1.15 5.69
CA TYR A 222 20.29 -2.39 4.93
C TYR A 222 19.13 -2.46 3.92
N PHE A 223 17.92 -2.06 4.33
CA PHE A 223 16.76 -2.04 3.43
C PHE A 223 16.96 -1.08 2.26
N LYS A 224 17.41 0.15 2.49
CA LYS A 224 17.59 1.14 1.42
C LYS A 224 18.57 0.65 0.35
N LYS A 225 19.72 0.10 0.75
CA LYS A 225 20.71 -0.47 -0.17
C LYS A 225 20.10 -1.61 -1.00
N THR A 226 19.41 -2.53 -0.33
CA THR A 226 18.77 -3.68 -0.96
C THR A 226 17.64 -3.28 -1.91
N GLU A 227 16.86 -2.26 -1.57
CA GLU A 227 15.81 -1.71 -2.42
C GLU A 227 16.41 -1.12 -3.71
N PHE A 228 17.51 -0.36 -3.60
CA PHE A 228 18.20 0.19 -4.77
C PHE A 228 18.76 -0.90 -5.70
N GLU A 229 19.49 -1.89 -5.17
CA GLU A 229 20.06 -2.98 -5.97
C GLU A 229 18.97 -3.74 -6.75
N ARG A 230 17.81 -3.97 -6.12
CA ARG A 230 16.67 -4.63 -6.78
C ARG A 230 16.11 -3.77 -7.92
N ILE A 231 15.96 -2.47 -7.73
CA ILE A 231 15.48 -1.56 -8.78
C ILE A 231 16.49 -1.48 -9.92
N LEU A 232 17.78 -1.36 -9.60
CA LEU A 232 18.87 -1.35 -10.58
C LEU A 232 18.85 -2.63 -11.43
N ASN A 233 18.65 -3.79 -10.83
CA ASN A 233 18.55 -5.07 -11.55
C ASN A 233 17.33 -5.17 -12.46
N ILE A 234 16.22 -4.49 -12.15
CA ILE A 234 15.01 -4.49 -12.98
C ILE A 234 15.16 -3.54 -14.17
N LEU A 235 15.76 -2.37 -13.95
CA LEU A 235 15.73 -1.26 -14.89
C LEU A 235 17.02 -1.10 -15.70
N GLY A 236 18.15 -1.53 -15.15
CA GLY A 236 19.47 -1.17 -15.64
C GLY A 236 19.85 0.28 -15.30
N ILE A 237 21.14 0.58 -15.39
CA ILE A 237 21.67 1.90 -15.02
C ILE A 237 21.10 3.02 -15.89
N GLU A 238 20.92 2.79 -17.19
CA GLU A 238 20.43 3.82 -18.13
C GLU A 238 19.03 4.33 -17.76
N LYS A 239 18.10 3.42 -17.42
CA LYS A 239 16.75 3.80 -17.00
C LYS A 239 16.73 4.44 -15.61
N ILE A 240 17.67 4.09 -14.72
CA ILE A 240 17.85 4.78 -13.44
C ILE A 240 18.28 6.23 -13.67
N GLU A 241 19.28 6.46 -14.53
CA GLU A 241 19.73 7.81 -14.86
C GLU A 241 18.62 8.63 -15.52
N ARG A 242 17.85 8.02 -16.43
CA ARG A 242 16.67 8.65 -17.02
C ARG A 242 15.61 9.01 -15.98
N TYR A 243 15.36 8.12 -15.01
CA TYR A 243 14.43 8.37 -13.90
C TYR A 243 14.88 9.55 -13.05
N LEU A 244 16.16 9.59 -12.65
CA LEU A 244 16.70 10.70 -11.87
C LEU A 244 16.57 12.02 -12.63
N PHE A 245 16.90 12.03 -13.93
CA PHE A 245 16.76 13.19 -14.80
C PHE A 245 15.33 13.69 -14.88
N VAL A 246 14.36 12.83 -15.25
CA VAL A 246 12.96 13.23 -15.43
C VAL A 246 12.35 13.73 -14.12
N LYS A 247 12.67 13.05 -13.01
CA LYS A 247 12.20 13.46 -11.68
C LYS A 247 12.75 14.83 -11.28
N ALA A 248 14.03 15.08 -11.51
CA ALA A 248 14.68 16.36 -11.22
C ALA A 248 14.16 17.47 -12.14
N GLN A 249 13.98 17.19 -13.44
CA GLN A 249 13.53 18.16 -14.44
C GLN A 249 12.19 18.81 -14.06
N ASN A 250 11.27 18.04 -13.47
CA ASN A 250 9.99 18.55 -12.99
C ASN A 250 10.12 19.61 -11.88
N GLN A 251 11.24 19.65 -11.15
CA GLN A 251 11.47 20.58 -10.04
C GLN A 251 12.41 21.74 -10.40
N VAL A 252 13.30 21.54 -11.38
CA VAL A 252 14.32 22.53 -11.77
C VAL A 252 13.69 23.86 -12.18
N MET A 253 12.63 23.83 -12.98
CA MET A 253 11.99 25.06 -13.45
C MET A 253 11.50 25.95 -12.31
N ASP A 254 10.91 25.37 -11.27
CA ASP A 254 10.37 26.12 -10.14
C ASP A 254 11.50 26.66 -9.25
N LYS A 255 12.54 25.86 -9.01
CA LYS A 255 13.73 26.30 -8.27
C LYS A 255 14.46 27.44 -8.98
N SER A 256 14.79 27.27 -10.27
CA SER A 256 15.51 28.30 -11.02
C SER A 256 14.72 29.61 -11.13
N LYS A 257 13.38 29.54 -11.21
CA LYS A 257 12.53 30.74 -11.13
C LYS A 257 12.61 31.42 -9.76
N ALA A 258 12.58 30.66 -8.67
CA ALA A 258 12.70 31.19 -7.32
C ALA A 258 14.07 31.86 -7.08
N ASP A 259 15.15 31.24 -7.58
CA ASP A 259 16.50 31.81 -7.51
C ASP A 259 16.60 33.10 -8.33
N TRP A 260 16.05 33.10 -9.56
CA TRP A 260 16.03 34.30 -10.40
C TRP A 260 15.26 35.46 -9.76
N GLN A 261 14.08 35.18 -9.20
CA GLN A 261 13.30 36.18 -8.46
C GLN A 261 14.08 36.72 -7.24
N SER A 262 14.83 35.86 -6.57
CA SER A 262 15.69 36.27 -5.46
C SER A 262 16.82 37.18 -5.93
N LEU A 263 17.49 36.85 -7.05
CA LEU A 263 18.49 37.73 -7.65
C LEU A 263 17.94 39.13 -7.99
N GLN A 264 16.72 39.19 -8.52
CA GLN A 264 16.05 40.47 -8.79
C GLN A 264 15.78 41.26 -7.51
N LYS A 265 15.27 40.59 -6.46
CA LYS A 265 14.96 41.19 -5.16
C LYS A 265 16.19 41.81 -4.49
N TYR A 266 17.35 41.17 -4.61
CA TYR A 266 18.61 41.65 -4.03
C TYR A 266 19.42 42.55 -4.99
N GLY A 267 18.87 42.90 -6.17
CA GLY A 267 19.52 43.77 -7.14
C GLY A 267 20.72 43.16 -7.87
N LEU A 268 20.96 41.86 -7.70
CA LEU A 268 22.08 41.12 -8.28
C LEU A 268 21.87 40.79 -9.75
N SER A 269 20.65 40.94 -10.27
CA SER A 269 20.34 40.68 -11.68
C SER A 269 20.62 41.88 -12.62
N LYS A 270 21.01 43.05 -12.09
CA LYS A 270 21.18 44.28 -12.90
C LYS A 270 22.36 44.13 -13.87
N GLY A 271 22.12 44.44 -15.15
CA GLY A 271 23.15 44.39 -16.19
C GLY A 271 23.56 42.98 -16.63
N LEU A 272 22.89 41.94 -16.15
CA LEU A 272 23.14 40.56 -16.55
C LEU A 272 22.28 40.15 -17.75
N ASP A 273 22.82 39.27 -18.60
CA ASP A 273 22.03 38.55 -19.59
C ASP A 273 21.13 37.52 -18.89
N SER A 274 19.84 37.88 -18.79
CA SER A 274 18.84 37.06 -18.11
C SER A 274 18.73 35.65 -18.69
N VAL A 275 18.87 35.46 -20.00
CA VAL A 275 18.72 34.15 -20.64
C VAL A 275 19.92 33.27 -20.30
N LYS A 276 21.13 33.84 -20.41
CA LYS A 276 22.37 33.12 -20.09
C LYS A 276 22.44 32.73 -18.62
N VAL A 277 22.16 33.66 -17.72
CA VAL A 277 22.21 33.41 -16.27
C VAL A 277 21.13 32.42 -15.84
N PHE A 278 19.92 32.56 -16.36
CA PHE A 278 18.85 31.63 -16.06
C PHE A 278 19.19 30.20 -16.51
N LYS A 279 19.81 30.04 -17.68
CA LYS A 279 20.29 28.73 -18.17
C LYS A 279 21.38 28.15 -17.26
N GLU A 280 22.34 28.96 -16.82
CA GLU A 280 23.40 28.54 -15.89
C GLU A 280 22.82 28.05 -14.56
N ILE A 281 21.83 28.76 -14.01
CA ILE A 281 21.11 28.36 -12.79
C ILE A 281 20.37 27.04 -13.01
N GLN A 282 19.68 26.88 -14.14
CA GLN A 282 18.97 25.64 -14.47
C GLN A 282 19.90 24.44 -14.57
N GLU A 283 21.04 24.59 -15.25
CA GLU A 283 22.02 23.52 -15.40
C GLU A 283 22.63 23.10 -14.05
N TYR A 284 22.91 24.07 -13.18
CA TYR A 284 23.37 23.81 -11.82
C TYR A 284 22.30 23.09 -10.97
N GLU A 285 21.08 23.64 -10.90
CA GLU A 285 19.99 23.08 -10.10
C GLU A 285 19.62 21.67 -10.56
N LEU A 286 19.66 21.41 -11.87
CA LEU A 286 19.44 20.07 -12.41
C LEU A 286 20.48 19.07 -11.91
N LYS A 287 21.78 19.41 -11.99
CA LYS A 287 22.86 18.54 -11.49
C LYS A 287 22.71 18.30 -9.99
N LEU A 288 22.43 19.35 -9.23
CA LEU A 288 22.28 19.26 -7.78
C LEU A 288 21.09 18.38 -7.39
N LEU A 289 19.93 18.55 -8.04
CA LEU A 289 18.73 17.74 -7.81
C LEU A 289 18.96 16.26 -8.17
N ILE A 290 19.60 15.98 -9.31
CA ILE A 290 19.96 14.60 -9.69
C ILE A 290 20.85 13.97 -8.62
N ALA A 291 21.85 14.69 -8.11
CA ALA A 291 22.74 14.18 -7.06
C ALA A 291 22.00 13.94 -5.74
N GLN A 292 21.08 14.84 -5.35
CA GLN A 292 20.22 14.67 -4.18
C GLN A 292 19.32 13.43 -4.30
N GLU A 293 18.69 13.23 -5.45
CA GLU A 293 17.85 12.07 -5.73
C GLU A 293 18.65 10.77 -5.76
N ARG A 294 19.85 10.79 -6.35
CA ARG A 294 20.77 9.64 -6.35
C ARG A 294 21.18 9.26 -4.93
N LEU A 295 21.48 10.23 -4.07
CA LEU A 295 21.83 10.01 -2.67
C LEU A 295 20.65 9.48 -1.85
N ALA A 296 19.44 10.01 -2.09
CA ALA A 296 18.21 9.53 -1.45
C ALA A 296 17.90 8.07 -1.81
N LEU A 297 18.18 7.69 -3.06
CA LEU A 297 17.98 6.34 -3.57
C LEU A 297 19.07 5.37 -3.10
N ASN A 298 20.34 5.81 -3.09
CA ASN A 298 21.48 5.01 -2.67
C ASN A 298 22.51 5.86 -1.92
N ASN A 299 22.51 5.78 -0.59
CA ASN A 299 23.42 6.58 0.24
C ASN A 299 24.81 5.93 0.34
N THR A 300 25.66 6.19 -0.65
CA THR A 300 27.06 5.75 -0.67
C THR A 300 28.00 6.93 -0.52
N GLN A 301 29.20 6.68 0.00
CA GLN A 301 30.24 7.69 0.11
C GLN A 301 30.56 8.36 -1.24
N LYS A 302 30.58 7.58 -2.32
CA LYS A 302 30.72 8.11 -3.69
C LYS A 302 29.65 9.15 -4.01
N ASN A 303 28.38 8.82 -3.76
CA ASN A 303 27.27 9.75 -4.05
C ASN A 303 27.31 11.00 -3.15
N VAL A 304 27.85 10.89 -1.93
CA VAL A 304 28.09 12.05 -1.05
C VAL A 304 29.14 12.98 -1.66
N PHE A 305 30.28 12.43 -2.13
CA PHE A 305 31.32 13.20 -2.78
C PHE A 305 30.85 13.83 -4.10
N ASP A 306 30.17 13.07 -4.97
CA ASP A 306 29.62 13.59 -6.23
C ASP A 306 28.68 14.79 -5.98
N LYS A 307 27.85 14.74 -4.93
CA LYS A 307 26.98 15.85 -4.54
C LYS A 307 27.81 17.05 -4.04
N LYS A 308 28.84 16.81 -3.24
CA LYS A 308 29.70 17.84 -2.68
C LYS A 308 30.48 18.59 -3.77
N ASP A 309 30.99 17.87 -4.76
CA ASP A 309 31.68 18.45 -5.91
C ASP A 309 30.77 19.40 -6.69
N ILE A 310 29.48 19.08 -6.83
CA ILE A 310 28.49 19.96 -7.44
C ILE A 310 28.27 21.20 -6.57
N GLU A 311 28.13 21.03 -5.24
CA GLU A 311 27.94 22.15 -4.31
C GLU A 311 29.13 23.13 -4.31
N ASP A 312 30.36 22.63 -4.38
CA ASP A 312 31.57 23.46 -4.41
C ASP A 312 31.68 24.27 -5.71
N ASN A 313 31.19 23.70 -6.81
CA ASN A 313 31.09 24.34 -8.13
C ASN A 313 29.80 25.15 -8.34
N ARG A 314 29.15 25.59 -7.26
CA ARG A 314 27.99 26.51 -7.34
C ARG A 314 28.32 27.77 -8.14
N PRO A 315 27.46 28.20 -9.09
CA PRO A 315 27.61 29.44 -9.85
C PRO A 315 27.87 30.65 -8.93
N ARG A 316 28.80 31.52 -9.34
CA ARG A 316 29.19 32.70 -8.54
C ARG A 316 27.99 33.57 -8.20
N ILE A 317 27.07 33.76 -9.15
CA ILE A 317 25.86 34.55 -8.95
C ILE A 317 24.96 34.02 -7.82
N LEU A 318 24.92 32.70 -7.61
CA LEU A 318 24.17 32.07 -6.51
C LEU A 318 24.94 32.16 -5.18
N LYS A 319 26.29 32.16 -5.20
CA LYS A 319 27.11 32.43 -4.01
C LYS A 319 26.92 33.87 -3.53
N ASP A 320 26.93 34.83 -4.46
CA ASP A 320 26.71 36.25 -4.17
C ASP A 320 25.29 36.47 -3.60
N LEU A 321 24.29 35.74 -4.12
CA LEU A 321 22.92 35.75 -3.58
C LEU A 321 22.85 35.24 -2.14
N GLU A 322 23.47 34.12 -1.84
CA GLU A 322 23.50 33.54 -0.48
C GLU A 322 24.16 34.49 0.52
N GLN A 323 25.26 35.14 0.12
CA GLN A 323 25.91 36.16 0.93
C GLN A 323 25.00 37.37 1.16
N ALA A 324 24.32 37.88 0.13
CA ALA A 324 23.39 39.01 0.26
C ALA A 324 22.20 38.69 1.18
N ILE A 325 21.66 37.47 1.11
CA ILE A 325 20.61 36.98 2.01
C ILE A 325 21.13 36.93 3.45
N ALA A 326 22.31 36.35 3.67
CA ALA A 326 22.91 36.22 4.99
C ALA A 326 23.17 37.59 5.64
N THR A 327 23.74 38.54 4.89
CA THR A 327 23.97 39.91 5.37
C THR A 327 22.66 40.59 5.76
N LYS A 328 21.61 40.47 4.93
CA LYS A 328 20.30 41.06 5.23
C LYS A 328 19.67 40.46 6.49
N ASN A 329 19.71 39.13 6.63
CA ASN A 329 19.17 38.44 7.81
C ASN A 329 19.92 38.79 9.10
N MET A 330 21.21 39.10 9.03
CA MET A 330 21.95 39.61 10.19
C MET A 330 21.56 41.05 10.50
N SER A 331 21.40 41.92 9.50
CA SER A 331 20.98 43.32 9.72
C SER A 331 19.54 43.49 10.21
N GLU A 332 18.68 42.49 10.07
CA GLU A 332 17.29 42.52 10.59
C GLU A 332 17.16 41.94 12.00
N LYS A 333 18.23 41.33 12.54
CA LYS A 333 18.27 40.76 13.91
C LYS A 333 18.90 41.70 14.95
N PHE A 334 19.48 42.80 14.50
CA PHE A 334 20.04 43.88 15.31
C PHE A 334 19.35 45.18 14.90
#